data_AF-A0A6P0SYR9-F1
#
_entry.id   AF-A0A6P0SYR9-F1
#
_cell.length_a   1.000
_cell.length_b   1.000
_cell.length_c   1.000
_cell.angle_alpha   90.00
_cell.angle_beta   90.00
_cell.angle_gamma   90.00
#
_symmetry.space_group_name_H-M   'P 1'
#
loop_
_entity.id
_entity.type
_entity.pdbx_description
1 polymer ?
#
loop_
_entity_poly.entity_id
_entity_poly.type
_entity_poly.pdbx_seq_one_letter_code
_entity_poly.pdbx_strand_id
1 'polypeptide(L)'
;RTAEKLEPIPQMLGWVSPRLGITFELVASQLVLYYPNGEPFASYLEISEQRDIAQQQAKQERQRAEQAQQALELERNRMKALLEQLKAKGINPEDFDL
;
A
#
# COMPACT_ATOMS: atom_id res chain seq x y z
N ARG A 1 22.54 22.09 -17.24
CA ARG A 1 23.32 20.91 -17.69
C ARG A 1 24.76 21.36 -17.86
N THR A 2 25.62 21.05 -16.92
CA THR A 2 27.08 21.18 -17.07
C THR A 2 27.61 19.78 -16.90
N ALA A 3 28.04 19.18 -17.99
CA ALA A 3 28.73 17.90 -17.97
C ALA A 3 29.67 17.91 -19.15
N GLU A 4 30.96 18.05 -18.88
CA GLU A 4 32.03 17.52 -19.73
C GLU A 4 33.35 17.28 -18.99
N LYS A 5 33.39 17.46 -17.66
CA LYS A 5 34.51 17.00 -16.83
C LYS A 5 33.97 16.28 -15.60
N LEU A 6 34.46 15.06 -15.38
CA LEU A 6 34.32 14.36 -14.12
C LEU A 6 35.29 15.02 -13.14
N GLU A 7 34.75 15.66 -12.11
CA GLU A 7 35.57 16.20 -11.03
C GLU A 7 35.69 15.13 -9.93
N PRO A 8 36.90 14.84 -9.46
CA PRO A 8 37.08 13.91 -8.34
C PRO A 8 36.43 14.47 -7.09
N ILE A 9 35.75 13.62 -6.33
CA ILE A 9 35.19 13.98 -5.02
C ILE A 9 36.34 13.90 -4.01
N PRO A 10 36.84 15.01 -3.45
CA PRO A 10 38.04 15.01 -2.61
C PRO A 10 37.84 14.25 -1.28
N GLN A 11 36.60 14.26 -0.77
CA GLN A 11 36.21 13.56 0.44
C GLN A 11 34.82 12.96 0.24
N MET A 12 34.74 11.63 0.18
CA MET A 12 33.48 10.90 0.02
C MET A 12 32.66 10.84 1.31
N LEU A 13 33.32 10.85 2.47
CA LEU A 13 32.67 10.76 3.78
C LEU A 13 31.90 12.04 4.08
N GLY A 14 30.58 11.96 4.20
CA GLY A 14 29.70 13.10 4.41
C GLY A 14 29.44 13.90 3.13
N TRP A 15 29.81 13.37 1.95
CA TRP A 15 29.55 14.06 0.69
C TRP A 15 28.06 14.06 0.36
N VAL A 16 27.53 15.24 0.04
CA VAL A 16 26.13 15.41 -0.37
C VAL A 16 26.09 15.64 -1.88
N SER A 17 25.34 14.81 -2.61
CA SER A 17 25.17 14.95 -4.05
C SER A 17 24.44 16.25 -4.39
N PRO A 18 25.04 17.20 -5.13
CA PRO A 18 24.38 18.47 -5.44
C PRO A 18 23.12 18.34 -6.30
N ARG A 19 22.97 17.22 -7.03
CA ARG A 19 21.83 16.96 -7.91
C ARG A 19 20.73 16.14 -7.25
N LEU A 20 21.09 15.25 -6.31
CA LEU A 20 20.17 14.29 -5.71
C LEU A 20 19.86 14.60 -4.24
N GLY A 21 20.70 15.39 -3.56
CA GLY A 21 20.56 15.70 -2.13
C GLY A 21 20.83 14.51 -1.21
N ILE A 22 21.39 13.41 -1.73
CA ILE A 22 21.70 12.20 -0.95
C ILE A 22 23.11 12.30 -0.34
N THR A 23 23.30 11.73 0.84
CA THR A 23 24.57 11.73 1.56
C THR A 23 25.27 10.37 1.45
N PHE A 24 26.59 10.39 1.29
CA PHE A 24 27.43 9.19 1.23
C PHE A 24 28.21 9.09 2.54
N GLU A 25 28.10 7.96 3.24
CA GLU A 25 28.87 7.71 4.46
C GLU A 25 29.54 6.34 4.43
N LEU A 26 30.63 6.21 5.16
CA LEU A 26 31.32 4.93 5.37
C LEU A 26 31.09 4.48 6.82
N VAL A 27 30.24 3.48 7.01
CA VAL A 27 29.94 2.90 8.32
C VAL A 27 30.56 1.51 8.38
N ALA A 28 31.45 1.26 9.33
CA ALA A 28 32.16 -0.03 9.47
C ALA A 28 32.79 -0.53 8.15
N SER A 29 33.41 0.38 7.39
CA SER A 29 34.01 0.11 6.08
C SER A 29 33.03 -0.27 4.96
N GLN A 30 31.73 -0.08 5.15
CA GLN A 30 30.70 -0.23 4.13
C GLN A 30 30.15 1.13 3.70
N LEU A 31 29.90 1.29 2.39
CA LEU A 31 29.27 2.49 1.85
C LEU A 31 27.77 2.44 2.12
N VAL A 32 27.27 3.41 2.89
CA VAL A 32 25.85 3.61 3.17
C VAL A 32 25.42 4.92 2.53
N LEU A 33 24.26 4.90 1.86
CA LEU A 33 23.65 6.08 1.27
C LEU A 33 22.48 6.50 2.13
N TYR A 34 22.31 7.81 2.31
CA TYR A 34 21.16 8.39 3.00
C TYR A 34 20.34 9.27 2.07
N TYR A 35 19.03 9.17 2.18
CA TYR A 35 18.08 10.05 1.51
C TYR A 35 18.18 11.48 2.07
N PRO A 36 17.62 12.49 1.38
CA PRO A 36 17.61 13.88 1.88
C PRO A 36 16.89 14.04 3.23
N ASN A 37 16.02 13.10 3.60
CA ASN A 37 15.35 13.06 4.91
C ASN A 37 16.21 12.43 6.02
N GLY A 38 17.43 11.96 5.71
CA GLY A 38 18.33 11.33 6.66
C GLY A 38 18.13 9.83 6.87
N GLU A 39 17.19 9.20 6.16
CA GLU A 39 16.99 7.75 6.25
C GLU A 39 17.99 6.99 5.37
N PRO A 40 18.53 5.84 5.81
CA PRO A 40 19.41 5.04 4.98
C PRO A 40 18.63 4.41 3.82
N PHE A 41 19.31 4.22 2.69
CA PHE A 41 18.80 3.47 1.57
C PHE A 41 18.64 2.00 1.99
N ALA A 42 17.42 1.48 1.82
CA ALA A 42 17.18 0.05 1.93
C ALA A 42 17.92 -0.70 0.82
N SER A 43 18.44 -1.87 1.16
CA SER A 43 18.96 -2.82 0.18
C SER A 43 17.86 -3.29 -0.77
N TYR A 44 18.26 -3.80 -1.93
CA TYR A 44 17.32 -4.36 -2.88
C TYR A 44 16.48 -5.50 -2.27
N LEU A 45 17.09 -6.31 -1.40
CA LEU A 45 16.40 -7.41 -0.72
C LEU A 45 15.31 -6.88 0.21
N GLU A 46 15.63 -5.91 1.06
CA GLU A 46 14.66 -5.28 1.96
C GLU A 46 13.49 -4.63 1.19
N ILE A 47 13.79 -3.95 0.07
CA ILE A 47 12.74 -3.38 -0.80
C ILE A 47 11.85 -4.49 -1.39
N SER A 48 12.43 -5.62 -1.80
CA SER A 48 11.68 -6.74 -2.34
C SER A 48 10.78 -7.37 -1.27
N GLU A 49 11.30 -7.62 -0.07
CA GLU A 49 10.53 -8.20 1.03
C GLU A 49 9.38 -7.28 1.45
N GLN A 50 9.63 -5.97 1.59
CA GLN A 50 8.59 -4.99 1.89
C GLN A 50 7.50 -4.98 0.82
N ARG A 51 7.88 -5.09 -0.46
CA ARG A 51 6.93 -5.16 -1.57
C ARG A 51 6.07 -6.42 -1.49
N ASP A 52 6.68 -7.56 -1.23
CA ASP A 52 5.96 -8.85 -1.15
C ASP A 52 4.96 -8.85 0.01
N ILE A 53 5.37 -8.32 1.18
CA ILE A 53 4.50 -8.15 2.34
C ILE A 53 3.33 -7.22 2.00
N ALA A 54 3.61 -6.05 1.41
CA ALA A 54 2.57 -5.08 1.04
C ALA A 54 1.59 -5.67 0.02
N GLN A 55 2.08 -6.43 -0.96
CA GLN A 55 1.24 -7.12 -1.94
C GLN A 55 0.34 -8.18 -1.29
N GLN A 56 0.90 -8.97 -0.36
CA GLN A 56 0.14 -10.00 0.34
C GLN A 56 -0.96 -9.38 1.22
N GLN A 57 -0.66 -8.29 1.92
CA GLN A 57 -1.64 -7.54 2.72
C GLN A 57 -2.73 -6.95 1.84
N ALA A 58 -2.38 -6.30 0.73
CA ALA A 58 -3.35 -5.74 -0.21
C ALA A 58 -4.26 -6.81 -0.81
N LYS A 59 -3.71 -7.99 -1.13
CA LYS A 59 -4.49 -9.13 -1.62
C LYS A 59 -5.45 -9.66 -0.56
N GLN A 60 -5.00 -9.79 0.67
CA GLN A 60 -5.84 -10.23 1.78
C GLN A 60 -6.99 -9.25 2.03
N GLU A 61 -6.71 -7.95 2.01
CA GLU A 61 -7.71 -6.92 2.24
C GLU A 61 -8.77 -6.91 1.12
N ARG A 62 -8.34 -7.04 -0.15
CA ARG A 62 -9.27 -7.18 -1.28
C ARG A 62 -10.18 -8.39 -1.13
N GLN A 63 -9.61 -9.54 -0.75
CA GLN A 63 -10.41 -10.76 -0.55
C GLN A 63 -11.45 -10.60 0.57
N ARG A 64 -11.08 -9.92 1.67
CA ARG A 64 -12.05 -9.62 2.75
C ARG A 64 -13.15 -8.68 2.28
N ALA A 65 -12.79 -7.64 1.53
CA ALA A 65 -13.76 -6.70 0.98
C ALA A 65 -14.74 -7.39 0.02
N GLU A 66 -14.24 -8.26 -0.86
CA GLU A 66 -15.06 -9.07 -1.77
C GLU A 66 -16.01 -10.00 -1.01
N GLN A 67 -15.52 -10.69 0.03
CA GLN A 67 -16.36 -11.54 0.87
C GLN A 67 -17.46 -10.76 1.60
N ALA A 68 -17.13 -9.59 2.14
CA ALA A 68 -18.10 -8.71 2.79
C ALA A 68 -19.17 -8.22 1.80
N GLN A 69 -18.77 -7.86 0.57
CA GLN A 69 -19.70 -7.46 -0.49
C GLN A 69 -20.64 -8.61 -0.87
N GLN A 70 -20.11 -9.81 -1.06
CA GLN A 70 -20.92 -11.00 -1.38
C GLN A 70 -21.91 -11.33 -0.26
N ALA A 71 -21.49 -11.23 1.00
CA ALA A 71 -22.37 -11.46 2.15
C ALA A 71 -23.52 -10.44 2.18
N LEU A 72 -23.22 -9.16 1.97
CA LEU A 72 -24.22 -8.10 1.93
C LEU A 72 -25.21 -8.29 0.77
N GLU A 73 -24.72 -8.65 -0.42
CA GLU A 73 -25.57 -8.94 -1.57
C GLU A 73 -26.51 -10.11 -1.31
N LEU A 74 -25.99 -11.20 -0.71
CA LEU A 74 -26.80 -12.35 -0.34
C LEU A 74 -27.89 -11.98 0.67
N GLU A 75 -27.55 -11.19 1.68
CA GLU A 75 -28.50 -10.71 2.68
C GLU A 75 -29.60 -9.84 2.05
N ARG A 76 -29.22 -8.90 1.17
CA ARG A 76 -30.16 -8.06 0.43
C ARG A 76 -31.08 -8.90 -0.46
N ASN A 77 -30.56 -9.92 -1.12
CA ASN A 77 -31.37 -10.81 -1.96
C ASN A 77 -32.34 -11.65 -1.12
N ARG A 78 -31.91 -12.16 0.06
CA ARG A 78 -32.79 -12.86 1.00
C ARG A 78 -33.91 -11.95 1.51
N MET A 79 -33.59 -10.72 1.93
CA MET A 79 -34.58 -9.73 2.37
C MET A 79 -35.60 -9.44 1.28
N LYS A 80 -35.15 -9.23 0.03
CA LYS A 80 -36.05 -9.02 -1.12
C LYS A 80 -36.99 -10.21 -1.33
N ALA A 81 -36.46 -11.43 -1.31
CA ALA A 81 -37.27 -12.64 -1.50
C ALA A 81 -38.31 -12.83 -0.37
N LEU A 82 -37.95 -12.53 0.88
CA LEU A 82 -38.88 -12.58 2.01
C LEU A 82 -40.00 -11.54 1.85
N LEU A 83 -39.66 -10.31 1.49
CA LEU A 83 -40.65 -9.26 1.22
C LEU A 83 -41.62 -9.66 0.10
N GLU A 84 -41.12 -10.29 -0.96
CA GLU A 84 -41.95 -10.79 -2.05
C GLU A 84 -42.88 -11.93 -1.61
N GLN A 85 -42.40 -12.85 -0.78
CA GLN A 85 -43.23 -13.92 -0.20
C GLN A 85 -44.32 -13.39 0.74
N LEU A 86 -44.01 -12.36 1.55
CA LEU A 86 -45.00 -11.71 2.42
C LEU A 86 -46.11 -11.03 1.60
N LYS A 87 -45.72 -10.28 0.56
CA LYS A 87 -46.66 -9.67 -0.40
C LYS A 87 -47.54 -10.73 -1.08
N ALA A 88 -46.94 -11.84 -1.53
CA ALA A 88 -47.69 -12.94 -2.17
C ALA A 88 -48.69 -13.61 -1.22
N LYS A 89 -48.42 -13.58 0.10
CA LYS A 89 -49.34 -14.07 1.14
C LYS A 89 -50.40 -13.04 1.56
N GLY A 90 -50.45 -11.88 0.91
CA GLY A 90 -51.43 -10.81 1.20
C GLY A 90 -51.12 -10.02 2.47
N ILE A 91 -49.89 -10.13 2.98
CA ILE A 91 -49.40 -9.33 4.12
C ILE A 91 -48.63 -8.16 3.53
N ASN A 92 -49.16 -6.93 3.64
CA ASN A 92 -48.42 -5.75 3.23
C ASN A 92 -47.32 -5.47 4.26
N PRO A 93 -46.04 -5.44 3.85
CA PRO A 93 -44.95 -5.14 4.76
C PRO A 93 -44.97 -3.68 5.27
N GLU A 94 -45.82 -2.80 4.70
CA GLU A 94 -46.04 -1.44 5.22
C GLU A 94 -47.08 -1.37 6.36
N ASP A 95 -47.84 -2.46 6.59
CA ASP A 95 -48.73 -2.55 7.77
C ASP A 95 -47.94 -2.88 9.06
N PHE A 96 -46.68 -3.29 8.91
CA PHE A 96 -45.73 -3.52 9.99
C PHE A 96 -44.65 -2.45 9.88
N ASP A 97 -44.75 -1.39 10.69
CA ASP A 97 -43.67 -0.43 10.86
C ASP A 97 -42.39 -1.18 11.32
N LEU A 98 -41.51 -1.49 10.37
CA LEU A 98 -40.19 -2.12 10.57
C LEU A 98 -39.10 -1.05 10.73
#